data_AF-A0A160DUD8-F1
#
_entry.id   AF-A0A160DUD8-F1
#
_cell.length_a   1.000
_cell.length_b   1.000
_cell.length_c   1.000
_cell.angle_alpha   90.00
_cell.angle_beta   90.00
_cell.angle_gamma   90.00
#
_symmetry.space_group_name_H-M   'P 1'
#
loop_
_entity.id
_entity.type
_entity.pdbx_description
1 polymer ?
#
loop_
_entity_poly.entity_id
_entity_poly.type
_entity_poly.pdbx_seq_one_letter_code
_entity_poly.pdbx_strand_id
1 'polypeptide(L)'
;MTRLPSSLFWLIAPAALGLWLLVAIPSRWHGIDTGALGAGVLLAVAAAGLWFASRIPDDGASTLSPGEQKRWVALAFTGLIGGLMLFNAGIFAGARTMAELENIGRPIAMLLVGWLIFGSVLRQRFGSAVQEDERDTEVVRAADDASQVALYLAVIAVAVTLGLTPPARLAWASPIAIANLLMFALVFAGFVGHVVALRRYRRDRA
;
A
#
# COMPACT_ATOMS: atom_id res chain seq x y z
N MET A 1 -28.47 4.10 -13.83
CA MET A 1 -27.92 2.77 -13.54
C MET A 1 -26.78 2.50 -14.50
N THR A 2 -25.56 2.86 -14.10
CA THR A 2 -24.34 2.68 -14.92
C THR A 2 -23.94 1.20 -14.88
N ARG A 3 -24.08 0.50 -16.02
CA ARG A 3 -23.56 -0.87 -16.15
C ARG A 3 -22.04 -0.79 -16.02
N LEU A 4 -21.48 -1.39 -14.97
CA LEU A 4 -20.05 -1.59 -14.85
C LEU A 4 -19.57 -2.36 -16.11
N PRO A 5 -18.49 -1.91 -16.78
CA PRO A 5 -17.90 -2.66 -17.89
C PRO A 5 -17.61 -4.10 -17.44
N SER A 6 -17.97 -5.10 -18.25
CA SER A 6 -17.77 -6.52 -17.89
C SER A 6 -16.32 -6.85 -17.53
N SER A 7 -15.35 -6.13 -18.10
CA SER A 7 -13.92 -6.22 -17.79
C SER A 7 -13.56 -5.82 -16.35
N LEU A 8 -14.27 -4.86 -15.76
CA LEU A 8 -14.09 -4.43 -14.36
C LEU A 8 -14.53 -5.52 -13.38
N PHE A 9 -15.61 -6.25 -13.69
CA PHE A 9 -16.07 -7.38 -12.89
C PHE A 9 -15.02 -8.50 -12.85
N TRP A 10 -14.36 -8.79 -13.98
CA TRP A 10 -13.29 -9.79 -14.08
C TRP A 10 -11.99 -9.41 -13.35
N LEU A 11 -11.79 -8.15 -12.99
CA LEU A 11 -10.66 -7.70 -12.16
C LEU A 11 -11.06 -7.59 -10.68
N ILE A 12 -12.25 -7.06 -10.39
CA ILE A 12 -12.73 -6.87 -9.03
C ILE A 12 -12.98 -8.22 -8.34
N ALA A 13 -13.55 -9.20 -9.03
CA ALA A 13 -13.84 -10.50 -8.45
C ALA A 13 -12.57 -11.24 -7.94
N PRO A 14 -11.50 -11.39 -8.74
CA PRO A 14 -10.28 -12.01 -8.24
C PRO A 14 -9.49 -11.09 -7.29
N ALA A 15 -9.56 -9.75 -7.40
CA ALA A 15 -8.98 -8.86 -6.39
C ALA A 15 -9.65 -9.06 -5.03
N ALA A 16 -11.00 -9.14 -5.00
CA ALA A 16 -11.77 -9.41 -3.80
C ALA A 16 -11.48 -10.82 -3.26
N LEU A 17 -11.29 -11.82 -4.13
CA LEU A 17 -10.88 -13.16 -3.74
C LEU A 17 -9.47 -13.18 -3.14
N GLY A 18 -8.51 -12.47 -3.74
CA GLY A 18 -7.14 -12.36 -3.21
C GLY A 18 -7.12 -11.64 -1.86
N LEU A 19 -7.90 -10.56 -1.73
CA LEU A 19 -8.10 -9.86 -0.46
C LEU A 19 -8.73 -10.77 0.60
N TRP A 20 -9.74 -11.56 0.21
CA TRP A 20 -10.42 -12.50 1.10
C TRP A 20 -9.49 -13.65 1.52
N LEU A 21 -8.72 -14.22 0.61
CA LEU A 21 -7.70 -15.25 0.90
C LEU A 21 -6.63 -14.74 1.85
N LEU A 22 -6.29 -13.45 1.76
CA LEU A 22 -5.25 -12.82 2.56
C LEU A 22 -5.73 -12.38 3.95
N VAL A 23 -7.02 -12.08 4.11
CA VAL A 23 -7.60 -11.53 5.36
C VAL A 23 -8.44 -12.55 6.13
N ALA A 24 -9.20 -13.41 5.44
CA ALA A 24 -10.27 -14.20 6.05
C ALA A 24 -9.92 -15.67 6.30
N ILE A 25 -8.81 -16.17 5.75
CA ILE A 25 -8.43 -17.59 5.83
C ILE A 25 -7.18 -17.77 6.71
N PRO A 26 -7.12 -18.78 7.60
CA PRO A 26 -5.92 -19.13 8.35
C PRO A 26 -4.75 -19.34 7.39
N SER A 27 -3.57 -18.78 7.71
CA SER A 27 -2.38 -18.74 6.84
C SER A 27 -1.95 -20.09 6.27
N ARG A 28 -2.43 -21.21 6.83
CA ARG A 28 -2.32 -22.54 6.25
C ARG A 28 -3.68 -23.24 6.28
N TRP A 29 -4.29 -23.45 5.13
CA TRP A 29 -5.45 -24.33 4.97
C TRP A 29 -4.99 -25.59 4.21
N HIS A 30 -5.05 -26.77 4.86
CA HIS A 30 -4.63 -28.06 4.28
C HIS A 30 -3.21 -28.05 3.69
N GLY A 31 -2.26 -27.38 4.36
CA GLY A 31 -0.87 -27.29 3.92
C GLY A 31 -0.60 -26.23 2.85
N ILE A 32 -1.63 -25.52 2.38
CA ILE A 32 -1.52 -24.45 1.40
C ILE A 32 -1.45 -23.09 2.11
N ASP A 33 -0.43 -22.29 1.77
CA ASP A 33 -0.24 -20.93 2.29
C ASP A 33 -1.22 -19.96 1.63
N THR A 34 -2.34 -19.72 2.30
CA THR A 34 -3.49 -18.93 1.84
C THR A 34 -3.17 -17.42 1.86
N GLY A 35 -2.29 -16.99 2.75
CA GLY A 35 -1.79 -15.62 2.78
C GLY A 35 -0.91 -15.31 1.58
N ALA A 36 0.02 -16.21 1.24
CA ALA A 36 0.82 -16.11 0.03
C ALA A 36 -0.02 -16.23 -1.25
N LEU A 37 -1.03 -17.11 -1.26
CA LEU A 37 -1.99 -17.20 -2.35
C LEU A 37 -2.81 -15.93 -2.53
N GLY A 38 -3.32 -15.34 -1.44
CA GLY A 38 -4.08 -14.11 -1.49
C GLY A 38 -3.25 -12.93 -2.01
N ALA A 39 -2.00 -12.81 -1.54
CA ALA A 39 -1.05 -11.82 -2.06
C ALA A 39 -0.74 -12.07 -3.54
N GLY A 40 -0.48 -13.33 -3.91
CA GLY A 40 -0.22 -13.73 -5.30
C GLY A 40 -1.41 -13.44 -6.22
N VAL A 41 -2.63 -13.69 -5.78
CA VAL A 41 -3.86 -13.38 -6.53
C VAL A 41 -4.02 -11.86 -6.67
N LEU A 42 -3.82 -11.07 -5.61
CA LEU A 42 -3.87 -9.62 -5.70
C LEU A 42 -2.84 -9.06 -6.69
N LEU A 43 -1.63 -9.60 -6.68
CA LEU A 43 -0.59 -9.21 -7.62
C LEU A 43 -0.88 -9.67 -9.04
N ALA A 44 -1.40 -10.88 -9.23
CA ALA A 44 -1.81 -11.39 -10.53
C ALA A 44 -2.94 -10.55 -11.12
N VAL A 45 -3.87 -10.08 -10.28
CA VAL A 45 -4.97 -9.22 -10.70
C VAL A 45 -4.51 -7.80 -10.98
N ALA A 46 -3.60 -7.26 -10.19
CA ALA A 46 -2.97 -5.97 -10.48
C ALA A 46 -2.17 -6.03 -11.80
N ALA A 47 -1.41 -7.11 -12.02
CA ALA A 47 -0.65 -7.33 -13.25
C ALA A 47 -1.54 -7.56 -14.47
N ALA A 48 -2.60 -8.36 -14.33
CA ALA A 48 -3.60 -8.58 -15.38
C ALA A 48 -4.35 -7.28 -15.69
N GLY A 49 -4.73 -6.52 -14.67
CA GLY A 49 -5.35 -5.20 -14.84
C GLY A 49 -4.45 -4.24 -15.59
N LEU A 50 -3.14 -4.25 -15.29
CA LEU A 50 -2.15 -3.44 -16.01
C LEU A 50 -1.92 -3.92 -17.45
N TRP A 51 -1.92 -5.23 -17.67
CA TRP A 51 -1.78 -5.84 -19.00
C TRP A 51 -3.00 -5.60 -19.89
N PHE A 52 -4.22 -5.66 -19.33
CA PHE A 52 -5.43 -5.29 -20.04
C PHE A 52 -5.47 -3.78 -20.30
N ALA A 53 -5.08 -2.96 -19.31
CA ALA A 53 -4.99 -1.51 -19.48
C ALA A 53 -3.91 -1.08 -20.48
N SER A 54 -2.84 -1.88 -20.68
CA SER A 54 -1.81 -1.60 -21.69
C SER A 54 -2.20 -2.03 -23.11
N ARG A 55 -3.24 -2.86 -23.25
CA ARG A 55 -3.81 -3.31 -24.53
C ARG A 55 -4.96 -2.41 -25.02
N ILE A 56 -5.51 -1.55 -24.16
CA ILE A 56 -6.55 -0.60 -24.53
C ILE A 56 -5.86 0.66 -25.10
N PRO A 57 -6.12 1.03 -26.37
CA PRO A 57 -5.63 2.28 -26.94
C PRO A 57 -6.13 3.45 -26.11
N ASP A 58 -5.24 4.42 -25.83
CA ASP A 58 -5.60 5.64 -25.11
C ASP A 58 -6.56 6.44 -26.00
N ASP A 59 -7.85 6.37 -25.69
CA ASP A 59 -8.93 7.02 -26.44
C ASP A 59 -9.08 8.50 -26.03
N GLY A 60 -8.21 9.00 -25.14
CA GLY A 60 -8.30 10.35 -24.58
C GLY A 60 -9.52 10.55 -23.68
N ALA A 61 -10.29 9.51 -23.39
CA ALA A 61 -11.47 9.59 -22.52
C ALA A 61 -11.10 9.61 -21.02
N SER A 62 -9.85 9.29 -20.69
CA SER A 62 -9.32 9.38 -19.35
C SER A 62 -9.17 10.85 -18.94
N THR A 63 -10.04 11.31 -18.06
CA THR A 63 -9.95 12.64 -17.43
C THR A 63 -8.82 12.76 -16.42
N LEU A 64 -8.11 11.66 -16.10
CA LEU A 64 -7.07 11.59 -15.07
C LEU A 64 -5.67 11.67 -15.68
N SER A 65 -4.84 12.62 -15.23
CA SER A 65 -3.44 12.70 -15.66
C SER A 65 -2.66 11.43 -15.25
N PRO A 66 -1.64 11.02 -16.02
CA PRO A 66 -0.77 9.90 -15.67
C PRO A 66 -0.18 9.98 -14.25
N GLY A 67 0.19 11.18 -13.81
CA GLY A 67 0.68 11.45 -12.44
C GLY A 67 -0.38 11.15 -11.38
N GLU A 68 -1.65 11.53 -11.61
CA GLU A 68 -2.73 11.25 -10.67
C GLU A 68 -3.08 9.75 -10.62
N GLN A 69 -3.07 9.05 -11.75
CA GLN A 69 -3.29 7.59 -11.80
C GLN A 69 -2.23 6.84 -10.97
N LYS A 70 -0.95 7.22 -11.11
CA LYS A 70 0.16 6.68 -10.30
C LYS A 70 -0.11 6.86 -8.80
N ARG A 71 -0.58 8.04 -8.39
CA ARG A 71 -0.84 8.37 -6.98
C ARG A 71 -2.06 7.63 -6.41
N TRP A 72 -3.10 7.38 -7.20
CA TRP A 72 -4.23 6.53 -6.79
C TRP A 72 -3.81 5.10 -6.50
N VAL A 73 -3.00 4.49 -7.38
CA VAL A 73 -2.54 3.13 -7.17
C VAL A 73 -1.60 3.06 -5.96
N ALA A 74 -0.70 4.03 -5.83
CA ALA A 74 0.18 4.13 -4.66
C ALA A 74 -0.61 4.28 -3.35
N LEU A 75 -1.66 5.10 -3.33
CA LEU A 75 -2.54 5.24 -2.18
C LEU A 75 -3.23 3.92 -1.82
N ALA A 76 -3.76 3.19 -2.81
CA ALA A 76 -4.45 1.93 -2.59
C ALA A 76 -3.50 0.84 -2.03
N PHE A 77 -2.30 0.71 -2.60
CA PHE A 77 -1.29 -0.25 -2.13
C PHE A 77 -0.78 0.10 -0.72
N THR A 78 -0.39 1.36 -0.49
CA THR A 78 0.09 1.80 0.83
C THR A 78 -1.01 1.68 1.89
N GLY A 79 -2.26 2.00 1.54
CA GLY A 79 -3.41 1.82 2.42
C GLY A 79 -3.69 0.35 2.75
N LEU A 80 -3.57 -0.56 1.79
CA LEU A 80 -3.72 -1.99 2.01
C LEU A 80 -2.63 -2.53 2.95
N ILE A 81 -1.37 -2.17 2.70
CA ILE A 81 -0.24 -2.57 3.57
C ILE A 81 -0.47 -2.05 5.00
N GLY A 82 -0.79 -0.76 5.14
CA GLY A 82 -1.05 -0.15 6.45
C GLY A 82 -2.23 -0.80 7.17
N GLY A 83 -3.32 -1.10 6.45
CA GLY A 83 -4.49 -1.79 6.99
C GLY A 83 -4.17 -3.19 7.50
N LEU A 84 -3.35 -3.95 6.76
CA LEU A 84 -2.91 -5.29 7.18
C LEU A 84 -2.00 -5.25 8.41
N MET A 85 -1.09 -4.28 8.47
CA MET A 85 -0.24 -4.08 9.64
C MET A 85 -1.05 -3.73 10.89
N LEU A 86 -2.08 -2.88 10.74
CA LEU A 86 -2.98 -2.51 11.82
C LEU A 86 -3.86 -3.68 12.27
N PHE A 87 -4.41 -4.45 11.33
CA PHE A 87 -5.23 -5.63 11.62
C PHE A 87 -4.44 -6.70 12.39
N ASN A 88 -3.16 -6.87 12.05
CA ASN A 88 -2.28 -7.84 12.70
C ASN A 88 -1.49 -7.26 13.89
N ALA A 89 -1.75 -6.02 14.33
CA ALA A 89 -0.97 -5.33 15.35
C ALA A 89 -0.88 -6.11 16.68
N GLY A 90 -1.96 -6.79 17.08
CA GLY A 90 -1.97 -7.62 18.28
C GLY A 90 -1.01 -8.81 18.20
N ILE A 91 -0.80 -9.37 17.02
CA ILE A 91 0.13 -10.49 16.81
C ILE A 91 1.57 -9.99 16.89
N PHE A 92 1.87 -8.83 16.30
CA PHE A 92 3.19 -8.20 16.41
C PHE A 92 3.54 -7.81 17.86
N ALA A 93 2.55 -7.35 18.64
CA ALA A 93 2.73 -7.02 20.05
C ALA A 93 2.98 -8.26 20.94
N GLY A 94 2.42 -9.41 20.56
CA GLY A 94 2.58 -10.67 21.30
C GLY A 94 3.78 -11.52 20.86
N ALA A 95 4.32 -11.28 19.67
CA ALA A 95 5.37 -12.10 19.09
C ALA A 95 6.71 -11.97 19.83
N ARG A 96 7.33 -13.13 20.12
CA ARG A 96 8.63 -13.22 20.78
C ARG A 96 9.75 -13.64 19.83
N THR A 97 9.39 -14.34 18.75
CA THR A 97 10.33 -14.82 17.75
C THR A 97 9.87 -14.49 16.34
N MET A 98 10.81 -14.41 15.39
CA MET A 98 10.49 -14.16 13.98
C MET A 98 9.72 -15.32 13.32
N ALA A 99 9.88 -16.55 13.83
CA ALA A 99 9.16 -17.72 13.33
C ALA A 99 7.64 -17.61 13.57
N GLU A 100 7.22 -16.98 14.68
CA GLU A 100 5.81 -16.71 14.97
C GLU A 100 5.17 -15.73 13.97
N LEU A 101 5.98 -14.96 13.25
CA LEU A 101 5.55 -13.94 12.29
C LEU A 101 5.62 -14.41 10.84
N GLU A 102 6.18 -15.58 10.56
CA GLU A 102 6.44 -16.06 9.18
C GLU A 102 5.18 -16.02 8.32
N ASN A 103 4.05 -16.40 8.91
CA ASN A 103 2.73 -16.45 8.30
C ASN A 103 2.15 -15.06 7.93
N ILE A 104 2.66 -13.98 8.52
CA ILE A 104 2.19 -12.59 8.31
C ILE A 104 3.22 -11.78 7.53
N GLY A 105 4.51 -11.99 7.83
CA GLY A 105 5.62 -11.35 7.16
C GLY A 105 5.68 -11.68 5.68
N ARG A 106 5.34 -12.92 5.30
CA ARG A 106 5.39 -13.37 3.90
C ARG A 106 4.36 -12.66 2.99
N PRO A 107 3.06 -12.55 3.35
CA PRO A 107 2.10 -11.72 2.61
C PRO A 107 2.51 -10.25 2.49
N ILE A 108 2.99 -9.64 3.58
CA ILE A 108 3.45 -8.24 3.57
C ILE A 108 4.67 -8.08 2.64
N ALA A 109 5.64 -8.98 2.73
CA ALA A 109 6.82 -8.99 1.86
C ALA A 109 6.44 -9.18 0.39
N MET A 110 5.49 -10.07 0.09
CA MET A 110 4.97 -10.25 -1.27
C MET A 110 4.31 -8.97 -1.79
N LEU A 111 3.48 -8.29 -1.00
CA LEU A 111 2.90 -7.00 -1.39
C LEU A 111 3.96 -5.94 -1.66
N LEU A 112 5.03 -5.89 -0.86
CA LEU A 112 6.17 -4.99 -1.10
C LEU A 112 6.93 -5.33 -2.38
N VAL A 113 7.24 -6.61 -2.61
CA VAL A 113 7.90 -7.07 -3.86
C VAL A 113 7.02 -6.77 -5.08
N GLY A 114 5.73 -7.05 -4.96
CA GLY A 114 4.76 -6.76 -5.99
C GLY A 114 4.63 -5.27 -6.28
N TRP A 115 4.69 -4.42 -5.26
CA TRP A 115 4.79 -2.97 -5.43
C TRP A 115 6.06 -2.56 -6.19
N LEU A 116 7.23 -3.13 -5.88
CA LEU A 116 8.48 -2.84 -6.60
C LEU A 116 8.40 -3.22 -8.09
N ILE A 117 7.81 -4.38 -8.38
CA ILE A 117 7.57 -4.83 -9.75
C ILE A 117 6.60 -3.87 -10.45
N PHE A 118 5.48 -3.54 -9.81
CA PHE A 118 4.47 -2.65 -10.34
C PHE A 118 5.01 -1.23 -10.62
N GLY A 119 5.79 -0.68 -9.69
CA GLY A 119 6.49 0.59 -9.85
C GLY A 119 7.54 0.57 -10.97
N SER A 120 8.16 -0.57 -11.24
CA SER A 120 9.05 -0.75 -12.40
C SER A 120 8.29 -0.68 -13.73
N VAL A 121 7.17 -1.40 -13.84
CA VAL A 121 6.35 -1.44 -15.06
C VAL A 121 5.68 -0.09 -15.33
N LEU A 122 5.19 0.63 -14.31
CA LEU A 122 4.66 1.99 -14.51
C LEU A 122 5.74 2.97 -14.97
N ARG A 123 6.97 2.85 -14.46
CA ARG A 123 8.08 3.70 -14.92
C ARG A 123 8.38 3.45 -16.41
N GLN A 124 8.37 2.20 -16.86
CA GLN A 124 8.55 1.88 -18.28
C GLN A 124 7.41 2.41 -19.17
N ARG A 125 6.15 2.32 -18.72
CA ARG A 125 4.99 2.81 -19.50
C ARG A 125 4.97 4.33 -19.66
N PHE A 126 5.29 5.06 -18.60
CA PHE A 126 5.12 6.51 -18.56
C PHE A 126 6.43 7.29 -18.79
N GLY A 127 7.58 6.63 -18.75
CA GLY A 127 8.90 7.25 -18.98
C GLY A 127 9.15 7.70 -20.42
N SER A 128 8.33 7.25 -21.38
CA SER A 128 8.42 7.67 -22.79
C SER A 128 7.39 8.73 -23.20
N ALA A 129 6.38 9.01 -22.36
CA ALA A 129 5.18 9.73 -22.81
C ALA A 129 4.98 11.14 -22.23
N VAL A 130 5.68 11.54 -21.16
CA VAL A 130 5.40 12.83 -20.51
C VAL A 130 6.69 13.42 -19.95
N GLN A 131 7.14 14.56 -20.49
CA GLN A 131 8.08 15.44 -19.79
C GLN A 131 7.46 15.75 -18.43
N GLU A 132 8.20 15.51 -17.34
CA GLU A 132 7.80 15.94 -16.00
C GLU A 132 7.52 17.45 -16.05
N ASP A 133 6.24 17.79 -16.11
CA ASP A 133 5.76 19.16 -16.06
C ASP A 133 6.21 19.76 -14.71
N GLU A 134 6.49 21.07 -14.67
CA GLU A 134 6.82 21.77 -13.41
C GLU A 134 5.75 21.50 -12.35
N ARG A 135 4.51 21.35 -12.81
CA ARG A 135 3.36 20.95 -11.99
C ARG A 135 3.56 19.62 -11.25
N ASP A 136 4.00 18.56 -11.93
CA ASP A 136 4.20 17.25 -11.31
C ASP A 136 5.32 17.31 -10.27
N THR A 137 6.34 18.13 -10.53
CA THR A 137 7.43 18.38 -9.59
C THR A 137 6.94 19.05 -8.31
N GLU A 138 6.08 20.06 -8.40
CA GLU A 138 5.50 20.73 -7.22
C GLU A 138 4.60 19.81 -6.39
N VAL A 139 3.82 18.96 -7.06
CA VAL A 139 2.98 17.96 -6.39
C VAL A 139 3.83 16.93 -5.66
N VAL A 140 4.94 16.47 -6.27
CA VAL A 140 5.89 15.56 -5.64
C VAL A 140 6.51 16.19 -4.40
N ARG A 141 7.06 17.42 -4.51
CA ARG A 141 7.67 18.12 -3.38
C ARG A 141 6.70 18.26 -2.20
N ALA A 142 5.48 18.69 -2.46
CA ALA A 142 4.49 18.85 -1.40
C ALA A 142 4.04 17.53 -0.76
N ALA A 143 4.01 16.45 -1.54
CA ALA A 143 3.73 15.11 -1.04
C ALA A 143 4.88 14.61 -0.14
N ASP A 144 6.13 14.88 -0.54
CA ASP A 144 7.33 14.49 0.19
C ASP A 144 7.45 15.28 1.50
N ASP A 145 7.22 16.60 1.47
CA ASP A 145 7.18 17.45 2.66
C ASP A 145 6.13 16.94 3.67
N ALA A 146 4.92 16.65 3.18
CA ALA A 146 3.84 16.13 4.03
C ALA A 146 4.16 14.75 4.60
N SER A 147 4.74 13.86 3.80
CA SER A 147 5.19 12.54 4.24
C SER A 147 6.27 12.66 5.32
N GLN A 148 7.25 13.54 5.12
CA GLN A 148 8.35 13.76 6.05
C GLN A 148 7.86 14.34 7.38
N VAL A 149 6.96 15.34 7.36
CA VAL A 149 6.33 15.86 8.57
C VAL A 149 5.53 14.77 9.30
N ALA A 150 4.74 13.97 8.58
CA ALA A 150 3.97 12.87 9.15
C ALA A 150 4.89 11.81 9.80
N LEU A 151 6.01 11.47 9.15
CA LEU A 151 6.99 10.54 9.68
C LEU A 151 7.63 11.07 10.96
N TYR A 152 8.04 12.35 10.98
CA TYR A 152 8.63 12.98 12.16
C TYR A 152 7.66 12.97 13.34
N LEU A 153 6.41 13.38 13.10
CA LEU A 153 5.39 13.35 14.14
C LEU A 153 5.12 11.94 14.65
N ALA A 154 5.06 10.95 13.76
CA ALA A 154 4.85 9.55 14.15
C ALA A 154 6.02 9.01 14.99
N VAL A 155 7.27 9.24 14.57
CA VAL A 155 8.46 8.81 15.33
C VAL A 155 8.53 9.51 16.68
N ILE A 156 8.25 10.81 16.75
CA ILE A 156 8.18 11.55 18.01
C ILE A 156 7.08 10.97 18.91
N ALA A 157 5.89 10.70 18.37
CA ALA A 157 4.81 10.09 19.13
C ALA A 157 5.20 8.72 19.70
N VAL A 158 5.91 7.89 18.93
CA VAL A 158 6.47 6.62 19.39
C VAL A 158 7.47 6.84 20.52
N ALA A 159 8.45 7.73 20.34
CA ALA A 159 9.47 8.03 21.33
C ALA A 159 8.87 8.58 22.64
N VAL A 160 7.90 9.49 22.54
CA VAL A 160 7.16 10.04 23.68
C VAL A 160 6.36 8.94 24.38
N THR A 161 5.67 8.08 23.63
CA THR A 161 4.91 6.96 24.20
C THR A 161 5.84 6.01 24.95
N LEU A 162 6.99 5.66 24.39
CA LEU A 162 7.96 4.77 25.05
C LEU A 162 8.65 5.44 26.24
N GLY A 163 8.97 6.73 26.15
CA GLY A 163 9.71 7.46 27.18
C GLY A 163 8.87 7.89 28.38
N LEU A 164 7.57 8.15 28.19
CA LEU A 164 6.66 8.60 29.26
C LEU A 164 5.81 7.48 29.86
N THR A 165 5.79 6.28 29.26
CA THR A 165 5.00 5.15 29.77
C THR A 165 5.76 4.41 30.86
N PRO A 166 5.14 4.10 32.01
CA PRO A 166 5.77 3.31 33.07
C PRO A 166 6.20 1.92 32.56
N PRO A 167 7.37 1.39 32.99
CA PRO A 167 7.88 0.09 32.53
C PRO A 167 6.88 -1.06 32.68
N ALA A 168 6.06 -1.05 33.74
CA ALA A 168 5.02 -2.05 33.97
C ALA A 168 3.96 -2.12 32.86
N ARG A 169 3.78 -1.04 32.08
CA ARG A 169 2.84 -0.97 30.94
C ARG A 169 3.52 -1.20 29.59
N LEU A 170 4.85 -1.36 29.56
CA LEU A 170 5.64 -1.55 28.34
C LEU A 170 5.93 -3.04 28.02
N ALA A 171 5.23 -3.97 28.67
CA ALA A 171 5.42 -5.41 28.42
C ALA A 171 5.17 -5.83 26.96
N TRP A 172 4.40 -5.04 26.20
CA TRP A 172 4.13 -5.24 24.77
C TRP A 172 5.23 -4.70 23.84
N ALA A 173 6.10 -3.81 24.33
CA ALA A 173 7.08 -3.07 23.53
C ALA A 173 8.35 -3.91 23.28
N SER A 174 8.17 -5.13 22.75
CA SER A 174 9.27 -5.96 22.29
C SER A 174 10.00 -5.28 21.12
N PRO A 175 11.28 -5.63 20.85
CA PRO A 175 11.99 -5.10 19.68
C PRO A 175 11.24 -5.32 18.36
N ILE A 176 10.53 -6.45 18.24
CA ILE A 176 9.67 -6.79 17.10
C ILE A 176 8.48 -5.83 17.00
N ALA A 177 7.78 -5.60 18.12
CA ALA A 177 6.63 -4.69 18.15
C ALA A 177 7.04 -3.26 17.79
N ILE A 178 8.18 -2.79 18.32
CA ILE A 178 8.74 -1.47 18.01
C ILE A 178 9.12 -1.38 16.53
N ALA A 179 9.79 -2.39 15.98
CA ALA A 179 10.14 -2.41 14.56
C ALA A 179 8.88 -2.35 13.66
N ASN A 180 7.83 -3.10 13.99
CA ASN A 180 6.57 -3.05 13.26
C ASN A 180 5.89 -1.67 13.39
N LEU A 181 5.95 -1.04 14.56
CA LEU A 181 5.41 0.30 14.79
C LEU A 181 6.14 1.37 13.95
N LEU A 182 7.47 1.27 13.83
CA LEU A 182 8.28 2.15 12.99
C LEU A 182 8.02 1.91 11.50
N MET A 183 7.90 0.64 11.09
CA MET A 183 7.50 0.30 9.72
C MET A 183 6.10 0.84 9.41
N PHE A 184 5.16 0.75 10.35
CA PHE A 184 3.83 1.31 10.20
C PHE A 184 3.88 2.84 10.08
N ALA A 185 4.70 3.51 10.89
CA ALA A 185 4.91 4.96 10.78
C ALA A 185 5.41 5.36 9.39
N LEU A 186 6.32 4.58 8.79
CA LEU A 186 6.81 4.80 7.43
C LEU A 186 5.70 4.63 6.38
N VAL A 187 4.91 3.56 6.48
CA VAL A 187 3.77 3.31 5.58
C VAL A 187 2.71 4.41 5.72
N PHE A 188 2.41 4.82 6.95
CA PHE A 188 1.46 5.89 7.25
C PHE A 188 1.91 7.25 6.69
N ALA A 189 3.20 7.58 6.83
CA ALA A 189 3.78 8.78 6.24
C ALA A 189 3.61 8.80 4.70
N GLY A 190 3.94 7.69 4.03
CA GLY A 190 3.72 7.54 2.59
C GLY A 190 2.25 7.68 2.21
N PHE A 191 1.33 7.13 3.00
CA PHE A 191 -0.11 7.29 2.80
C PHE A 191 -0.54 8.76 2.84
N VAL A 192 -0.08 9.51 3.85
CA VAL A 192 -0.34 10.97 3.96
C VAL A 192 0.18 11.71 2.72
N GLY A 193 1.40 11.42 2.27
CA GLY A 193 1.97 12.00 1.06
C GLY A 193 1.10 11.75 -0.18
N HIS A 194 0.60 10.53 -0.37
CA HIS A 194 -0.31 10.20 -1.47
C HIS A 194 -1.66 10.94 -1.39
N VAL A 195 -2.23 11.07 -0.19
CA VAL A 195 -3.47 11.84 0.02
C VAL A 195 -3.27 13.32 -0.36
N VAL A 196 -2.15 13.92 0.08
CA VAL A 196 -1.82 15.31 -0.24
C VAL A 196 -1.63 15.51 -1.74
N ALA A 197 -0.92 14.60 -2.41
CA ALA A 197 -0.73 14.64 -3.85
C ALA A 197 -2.07 14.63 -4.61
N LEU A 198 -2.96 13.70 -4.26
CA LEU A 198 -4.29 13.61 -4.87
C LEU A 198 -5.16 14.84 -4.58
N ARG A 199 -5.06 15.39 -3.38
CA ARG A 199 -5.79 16.62 -3.02
C ARG A 199 -5.33 17.81 -3.85
N ARG A 200 -4.03 17.92 -4.15
CA ARG A 200 -3.50 18.97 -5.04
C ARG A 200 -3.98 18.77 -6.48
N TYR A 201 -3.85 17.57 -7.04
CA TYR A 201 -4.39 17.27 -8.38
C TYR A 201 -5.88 17.59 -8.52
N ARG A 202 -6.68 17.35 -7.46
CA ARG A 202 -8.11 17.69 -7.44
C ARG A 202 -8.39 19.18 -7.33
N ARG A 203 -7.61 19.92 -6.52
CA ARG A 203 -7.78 21.38 -6.39
C ARG A 203 -7.50 22.11 -7.68
N ASP A 204 -6.46 21.71 -8.40
CA ASP A 204 -6.08 22.33 -9.67
C ASP A 204 -7.07 22.05 -10.81
N ARG A 205 -8.03 21.13 -10.62
CA ARG A 205 -9.10 20.82 -11.58
C ARG A 205 -10.39 21.59 -11.34
N ALA A 206 -10.57 22.13 -10.13
CA ALA A 206 -11.78 22.82 -9.69
C ALA A 206 -11.63 24.32 -9.93
#